data_AF-A0A958SVN5-F1
#
_entry.id   AF-A0A958SVN5-F1
#
_cell.length_a   1.000
_cell.length_b   1.000
_cell.length_c   1.000
_cell.angle_alpha   90.00
_cell.angle_beta   90.00
_cell.angle_gamma   90.00
#
_symmetry.space_group_name_H-M   'P 1'
#
loop_
_entity.id
_entity.type
_entity.pdbx_description
1 polymer ?
#
loop_
_entity_poly.entity_id
_entity_poly.type
_entity_poly.pdbx_seq_one_letter_code
_entity_poly.pdbx_strand_id
1 'polypeptide(L)' 'MKGKRHILSLVILFSIAFLQAQNTAIPDANFENYLETHAQDGSVVAIGDASSMGDGMANNGLVFTSRISNVMLLNVNNL' A
#
# COMPACT_ATOMS: atom_id res chain seq x y z
N MET A 1 -3.61 -37.95 15.42
CA MET A 1 -3.53 -36.96 14.32
C MET A 1 -4.50 -35.77 14.45
N LYS A 2 -5.17 -35.53 15.60
CA LYS A 2 -6.10 -34.40 15.79
C LYS A 2 -5.41 -33.07 16.18
N GLY A 3 -4.36 -33.10 17.01
CA GLY A 3 -3.64 -31.89 17.46
C GLY A 3 -2.86 -31.12 16.38
N LYS A 4 -2.35 -31.82 15.35
CA LYS A 4 -1.59 -31.19 14.25
C LYS A 4 -2.45 -30.30 13.35
N ARG A 5 -3.75 -30.58 13.24
CA ARG A 5 -4.69 -29.78 12.43
C ARG A 5 -4.99 -28.43 13.06
N HIS A 6 -5.15 -28.39 14.39
CA HIS A 6 -5.37 -27.14 15.11
C HIS A 6 -4.13 -26.24 15.12
N ILE A 7 -2.94 -26.83 15.23
CA ILE A 7 -1.67 -26.07 15.12
C ILE A 7 -1.51 -25.49 13.71
N LEU A 8 -1.80 -26.26 12.66
CA LEU A 8 -1.74 -25.76 11.29
C LEU A 8 -2.77 -24.63 11.04
N SER A 9 -3.99 -24.76 11.56
CA SER A 9 -4.99 -23.69 11.50
C SER A 9 -4.56 -22.43 12.25
N LEU A 10 -3.95 -22.57 13.44
CA LEU A 10 -3.40 -21.45 14.21
C LEU A 10 -2.24 -20.76 13.49
N VAL A 11 -1.35 -21.51 12.84
CA VAL A 11 -0.27 -20.95 12.02
C VAL A 11 -0.83 -20.20 10.82
N ILE A 12 -1.85 -20.72 10.14
CA ILE A 12 -2.49 -20.04 9.00
C ILE A 12 -3.18 -18.75 9.47
N LEU A 13 -3.93 -18.79 10.58
CA LEU A 13 -4.59 -17.62 11.18
C LEU A 13 -3.60 -16.55 11.65
N PHE A 14 -2.44 -16.94 12.17
CA PHE A 14 -1.38 -16.03 12.55
C PHE A 14 -0.67 -15.42 11.33
N SER A 15 -0.43 -16.20 10.28
CA SER A 15 0.18 -15.73 9.03
C SER A 15 -0.71 -14.73 8.27
N ILE A 16 -2.03 -14.95 8.22
CA ILE A 16 -2.95 -13.98 7.58
C ILE A 16 -3.07 -12.67 8.37
N ALA A 17 -2.87 -12.68 9.69
CA ALA A 17 -2.87 -11.47 10.51
C ALA A 17 -1.63 -10.59 10.26
N PHE A 18 -0.50 -11.18 9.88
CA PHE A 18 0.71 -10.45 9.45
C PHE A 18 0.66 -9.96 8.00
N LEU A 19 -0.34 -10.38 7.21
CA LEU A 19 -0.54 -9.96 5.82
C LEU A 19 -1.42 -8.71 5.67
N GLN A 20 -1.89 -8.12 6.78
CA GLN A 20 -2.62 -6.86 6.68
C GLN A 20 -1.66 -5.76 6.21
N ALA A 21 -1.83 -5.31 4.96
CA ALA A 21 -1.16 -4.11 4.48
C ALA A 21 -1.49 -2.98 5.45
N GLN A 22 -0.46 -2.42 6.09
CA GLN A 22 -0.65 -1.19 6.84
C GLN A 22 -0.92 -0.07 5.84
N ASN A 23 -1.92 0.75 6.12
CA ASN A 23 -2.24 1.93 5.33
C ASN A 23 -1.74 3.18 6.06
N THR A 24 -1.31 4.16 5.28
CA THR A 24 -1.04 5.52 5.75
C THR A 24 -2.17 6.42 5.27
N ALA A 25 -2.74 7.21 6.18
CA ALA A 25 -3.79 8.17 5.84
C ALA A 25 -3.19 9.40 5.15
N ILE A 26 -3.75 9.74 3.99
CA ILE A 26 -3.40 10.91 3.19
C ILE A 26 -4.67 11.75 3.00
N PRO A 27 -4.97 12.67 3.91
CA PRO A 27 -6.23 13.43 3.87
C PRO A 27 -6.33 14.42 2.69
N ASP A 28 -5.20 14.81 2.10
CA ASP A 28 -5.17 15.67 0.91
C ASP A 28 -5.43 14.82 -0.34
N ALA A 29 -6.59 15.05 -0.97
CA ALA A 29 -7.03 14.28 -2.13
C ALA A 29 -6.13 14.48 -3.37
N ASN A 30 -5.53 15.66 -3.55
CA ASN A 30 -4.61 15.87 -4.68
C ASN A 30 -3.33 15.08 -4.43
N PHE A 31 -2.82 15.10 -3.19
CA PHE A 31 -1.60 14.36 -2.83
C PHE A 31 -1.82 12.86 -2.90
N GLU A 32 -2.96 12.34 -2.44
CA GLU A 32 -3.32 10.93 -2.62
C GLU A 32 -3.37 10.56 -4.10
N ASN A 33 -4.06 11.34 -4.94
CA ASN A 33 -4.14 11.06 -6.37
C ASN A 33 -2.76 11.11 -7.05
N TYR A 34 -1.84 11.98 -6.60
CA TYR A 34 -0.46 11.98 -7.07
C TYR A 34 0.23 10.65 -6.75
N LEU A 35 0.10 10.13 -5.53
CA LEU A 35 0.67 8.84 -5.14
C LEU A 35 0.03 7.67 -5.90
N GLU A 36 -1.26 7.76 -6.23
CA GLU A 36 -1.97 6.77 -7.06
C GLU A 36 -1.48 6.72 -8.51
N THR A 37 -0.94 7.83 -9.02
CA THR A 37 -0.61 8.01 -10.44
C THR A 37 0.88 8.22 -10.70
N HIS A 38 1.73 8.16 -9.68
CA HIS A 38 3.18 8.27 -9.84
C HIS A 38 3.92 7.12 -9.17
N ALA A 39 4.98 6.66 -9.83
CA ALA A 39 5.97 5.77 -9.23
C ALA A 39 7.03 6.56 -8.44
N GLN A 40 7.83 5.86 -7.65
CA GLN A 40 8.86 6.48 -6.79
C GLN A 40 9.89 7.32 -7.58
N ASP A 41 10.15 7.01 -8.84
CA ASP A 41 11.05 7.77 -9.71
C ASP A 41 10.41 9.02 -10.33
N GLY A 42 9.13 9.28 -10.03
CA GLY A 42 8.35 10.40 -10.56
C GLY A 42 7.73 10.12 -11.93
N SER A 43 7.84 8.91 -12.48
CA SER A 43 7.13 8.54 -13.70
C SER A 43 5.62 8.44 -13.47
N VAL A 44 4.83 8.87 -14.45
CA VAL A 44 3.37 8.77 -14.42
C VAL A 44 2.94 7.36 -14.79
N VAL A 45 2.07 6.78 -13.98
CA VAL A 45 1.51 5.44 -14.12
C VAL A 45 -0.01 5.47 -13.97
N ALA A 46 -0.68 4.40 -14.38
CA ALA A 46 -2.12 4.29 -14.22
C ALA A 46 -2.49 4.00 -12.75
N ILE A 47 -3.71 4.39 -12.34
CA ILE A 47 -4.27 3.98 -11.05
C ILE A 47 -4.33 2.45 -10.99
N GLY A 48 -3.91 1.88 -9.86
CA GLY A 48 -3.85 0.43 -9.66
C GLY A 48 -2.59 -0.23 -10.23
N ASP A 49 -1.67 0.54 -10.84
CA ASP A 49 -0.38 0.02 -11.26
C ASP A 49 0.42 -0.50 -10.04
N ALA A 50 1.14 -1.60 -10.23
CA ALA A 50 1.94 -2.22 -9.17
C ALA A 50 3.12 -1.33 -8.72
N SER A 51 3.58 -0.45 -9.60
CA SER A 51 4.69 0.49 -9.38
C SER A 51 4.27 1.85 -8.80
N SER A 52 2.95 2.13 -8.70
CA SER A 52 2.48 3.35 -8.06
C SER A 52 2.78 3.37 -6.56
N MET A 53 2.83 4.56 -5.97
CA MET A 53 3.01 4.74 -4.53
C MET A 53 1.70 4.56 -3.72
N GLY A 54 0.56 4.53 -4.41
CA GLY A 54 -0.79 4.46 -3.84
C GLY A 54 -1.27 3.06 -3.44
N ASP A 55 -2.51 2.91 -2.99
CA ASP A 55 -3.14 1.60 -2.73
C ASP A 55 -3.95 1.05 -3.93
N GLY A 56 -4.03 1.82 -5.02
CA GLY A 56 -4.77 1.49 -6.23
C GLY A 56 -6.21 1.98 -6.24
N MET A 57 -6.63 2.76 -5.23
CA MET A 57 -7.99 3.29 -5.11
C MET A 57 -7.97 4.80 -4.87
N ALA A 58 -8.20 5.59 -5.93
CA ALA A 58 -8.25 7.05 -5.81
C ALA A 58 -9.43 7.55 -4.95
N ASN A 59 -9.19 8.65 -4.24
CA ASN A 59 -10.12 9.36 -3.36
C ASN A 59 -10.61 8.57 -2.13
N ASN A 60 -9.84 7.58 -1.65
CA ASN A 60 -10.13 6.90 -0.40
C ASN A 60 -9.31 7.48 0.79
N GLY A 61 -8.30 8.32 0.49
CA GLY A 61 -7.44 8.96 1.48
C GLY A 61 -6.47 8.01 2.16
N LEU A 62 -6.14 6.89 1.52
CA LEU A 62 -5.25 5.85 2.03
C LEU A 62 -4.24 5.46 0.96
N VAL A 63 -3.03 5.12 1.40
CA VAL A 63 -2.01 4.47 0.55
C VAL A 63 -1.37 3.33 1.33
N PHE A 64 -0.78 2.33 0.66
CA PHE A 64 -0.02 1.30 1.36
C PHE A 64 1.27 1.88 1.95
N THR A 65 1.45 1.76 3.26
CA THR A 65 2.65 2.25 3.96
C THR A 65 3.93 1.68 3.35
N SER A 66 3.91 0.43 2.90
CA SER A 66 5.05 -0.24 2.26
C SER A 66 5.46 0.38 0.92
N ARG A 67 4.55 1.04 0.21
CA ARG A 67 4.83 1.68 -1.09
C ARG A 67 5.47 3.06 -0.93
N ILE A 68 5.30 3.69 0.23
CA ILE A 68 5.90 5.00 0.54
C ILE A 68 7.08 4.93 1.51
N SER A 69 7.27 3.82 2.25
CA SER A 69 8.24 3.75 3.35
C SER A 69 9.71 3.93 2.94
N ASN A 70 10.03 3.65 1.67
CA ASN A 70 11.39 3.78 1.12
C ASN A 70 11.57 5.03 0.22
N VAL A 71 10.54 5.88 0.11
CA VAL A 71 10.60 7.12 -0.67
C VAL A 71 11.32 8.19 0.17
N MET A 72 12.61 8.41 -0.11
CA MET A 72 13.43 9.39 0.62
C MET A 72 13.26 10.83 0.10
N LEU A 73 12.99 10.97 -1.20
CA LEU A 73 12.82 12.25 -1.86
C LEU A 73 11.64 12.12 -2.83
N LEU A 74 10.72 13.07 -2.76
CA LEU A 74 9.53 13.11 -3.61
C LEU A 74 9.43 14.46 -4.29
N ASN A 75 9.34 14.46 -5.63
CA ASN A 75 9.18 15.68 -6.42
C ASN A 75 7.71 15.89 -6.77
N VAL A 76 7.06 16.81 -6.06
CA VAL A 76 5.63 17.13 -6.21
C VAL A 76 5.36 18.39 -7.03
N ASN A 77 6.28 18.79 -7.92
CA ASN A 77 6.12 20.02 -8.71
C ASN A 77 4.91 19.99 -9.68
N ASN A 78 4.35 18.80 -9.95
CA ASN A 78 3.20 18.59 -10.83
C ASN A 78 1.93 18.18 -10.05
N LEU A 79 1.87 18.50 -8.76
CA LEU A 79 0.71 18.24 -7.89
C LEU A 79 -0.46 19.19 -8.18
#